data_AF-A0A453D816-F1
#
_entry.id   AF-A0A453D816-F1
#
_cell.length_a   1.000
_cell.length_b   1.000
_cell.length_c   1.000
_cell.angle_alpha   90.00
_cell.angle_beta   90.00
_cell.angle_gamma   90.00
#
_symmetry.space_group_name_H-M   'P 1'
#
loop_
_entity.id
_entity.type
_entity.pdbx_description
1 polymer ?
#
loop_
_entity_poly.entity_id
_entity_poly.type
_entity_poly.pdbx_seq_one_letter_code
_entity_poly.pdbx_strand_id
1 'polypeptide(L)'
;DEEEVPAKKKGRLPQEEIHRIIARDQDNDRLPIGIVDLKRRNPDLIPSPEEEMDEEMIDLNVEARVTYQVRERFPKFQAWVRSEYLKKGYVEVDNDILVELEDTKAWEEELQADLDAGRI
;
A
#
# COMPACT_ATOMS: atom_id res chain seq x y z
N ASP A 1 -22.18 13.19 -25.06
CA ASP A 1 -22.54 13.06 -23.64
C ASP A 1 -21.28 12.76 -22.86
N GLU A 2 -20.66 13.80 -22.32
CA GLU A 2 -19.60 13.67 -21.32
C GLU A 2 -20.30 13.29 -20.02
N GLU A 3 -20.19 12.03 -19.64
CA GLU A 3 -20.69 11.52 -18.36
C GLU A 3 -19.85 12.17 -17.25
N GLU A 4 -20.37 13.23 -16.64
CA GLU A 4 -19.76 13.91 -15.50
C GLU A 4 -19.75 12.92 -14.33
N VAL A 5 -18.61 12.24 -14.11
CA VAL A 5 -18.43 11.36 -12.96
C VAL A 5 -18.59 12.21 -11.70
N PRO A 6 -19.52 11.88 -10.78
CA PRO A 6 -19.77 12.71 -9.61
C PRO A 6 -18.47 12.87 -8.81
N ALA A 7 -18.11 14.13 -8.52
CA ALA A 7 -16.91 14.43 -7.77
C ALA A 7 -16.92 13.70 -6.43
N LYS A 8 -15.90 12.87 -6.20
CA LYS A 8 -15.71 12.16 -4.93
C LYS A 8 -15.59 13.16 -3.79
N LYS A 9 -16.22 12.86 -2.65
CA LYS A 9 -16.12 13.68 -1.44
C LYS A 9 -14.66 13.69 -0.98
N LYS A 10 -14.15 14.88 -0.68
CA LYS A 10 -12.78 15.09 -0.21
C LYS A 10 -12.73 15.28 1.30
N GLY A 11 -11.65 14.83 1.91
CA GLY A 11 -11.34 15.04 3.32
C GLY A 11 -9.84 15.32 3.51
N ARG A 12 -9.47 15.81 4.69
CA ARG A 12 -8.09 16.16 5.00
C ARG A 12 -7.38 14.99 5.67
N LEU A 13 -6.17 14.69 5.21
CA LEU A 13 -5.30 13.74 5.90
C LEU A 13 -4.93 14.28 7.30
N PRO A 14 -4.90 13.42 8.33
CA PRO A 14 -4.33 13.76 9.63
C PRO A 14 -2.86 14.19 9.50
N GLN A 15 -2.42 15.17 10.30
CA GLN A 15 -1.04 15.67 10.25
C GLN A 15 -0.01 14.58 10.56
N GLU A 16 -0.32 13.71 11.51
CA GLU A 16 0.51 12.55 11.84
C GLU A 16 0.70 11.62 10.64
N GLU A 17 -0.37 11.38 9.88
CA GLU A 17 -0.33 10.53 8.69
C GLU A 17 0.53 11.16 7.58
N ILE A 18 0.41 12.48 7.38
CA ILE A 18 1.26 13.22 6.45
C ILE A 18 2.74 13.05 6.82
N HIS A 19 3.09 13.20 8.11
CA HIS A 19 4.45 13.00 8.58
C HIS A 19 4.92 11.55 8.41
N ARG A 20 4.06 10.55 8.72
CA ARG A 20 4.35 9.12 8.52
C ARG A 20 4.66 8.83 7.05
N ILE A 21 3.82 9.32 6.13
CA ILE A 21 4.01 9.16 4.69
C ILE A 21 5.32 9.81 4.24
N ILE A 22 5.59 11.06 4.65
CA ILE A 22 6.79 11.81 4.23
C ILE A 22 8.09 11.17 4.76
N ALA A 23 8.07 10.65 5.99
CA ALA A 23 9.22 10.04 6.64
C ALA A 23 9.51 8.60 6.19
N ARG A 24 8.52 7.91 5.60
CA ARG A 24 8.69 6.53 5.16
C ARG A 24 9.73 6.40 4.05
N ASP A 25 10.75 5.60 4.28
CA ASP A 25 11.80 5.30 3.31
C ASP A 25 11.60 3.89 2.75
N GLN A 26 10.99 3.79 1.56
CA GLN A 26 10.76 2.50 0.92
C GLN A 26 11.98 1.94 0.20
N ASP A 27 12.95 2.80 -0.17
CA ASP A 27 14.15 2.37 -0.90
C ASP A 27 15.11 1.63 0.03
N ASN A 28 15.11 1.99 1.32
CA ASN A 28 15.88 1.29 2.35
C ASN A 28 15.14 0.10 2.98
N ASP A 29 13.84 -0.06 2.70
CA ASP A 29 13.08 -1.21 3.18
C ASP A 29 13.53 -2.46 2.41
N ARG A 30 13.88 -3.55 3.10
CA ARG A 30 14.31 -4.78 2.43
C ARG A 30 13.11 -5.68 2.19
N LEU A 31 12.87 -6.00 0.93
CA LEU A 31 11.86 -7.00 0.57
C LEU A 31 12.26 -8.38 1.08
N PRO A 32 11.29 -9.23 1.50
CA PRO A 32 11.55 -10.62 1.80
C PRO A 32 12.23 -11.33 0.63
N ILE A 33 13.21 -12.19 0.92
CA ILE A 33 14.03 -12.83 -0.11
C ILE A 33 13.18 -13.67 -1.09
N GLY A 34 12.11 -14.31 -0.60
CA GLY A 34 11.18 -15.08 -1.42
C GLY A 34 10.51 -14.24 -2.52
N ILE A 35 10.09 -13.02 -2.20
CA ILE A 35 9.47 -12.07 -3.14
C ILE A 35 10.47 -11.57 -4.17
N VAL A 36 11.71 -11.28 -3.75
CA VAL A 36 12.79 -10.87 -4.66
C VAL A 36 13.13 -11.98 -5.64
N ASP A 37 13.33 -13.19 -5.12
CA ASP A 37 13.64 -14.36 -5.94
C ASP A 37 12.50 -14.71 -6.89
N LEU A 38 11.24 -14.60 -6.44
CA LEU A 38 10.07 -14.86 -7.27
C LEU A 38 10.02 -13.89 -8.45
N LYS A 39 10.16 -12.58 -8.22
CA LYS A 39 10.19 -11.58 -9.31
C LYS A 39 11.33 -11.81 -10.30
N ARG A 40 12.48 -12.27 -9.84
CA ARG A 40 13.62 -12.59 -10.71
C ARG A 40 13.31 -13.78 -11.63
N ARG A 41 12.63 -14.80 -11.11
CA ARG A 41 12.25 -16.03 -11.82
C ARG A 41 11.03 -15.82 -12.74
N ASN A 42 10.09 -15.01 -12.28
CA ASN A 42 8.81 -14.71 -12.92
C ASN A 42 8.60 -13.18 -12.93
N PRO A 43 9.16 -12.47 -13.92
CA PRO A 43 9.06 -11.01 -14.00
C PRO A 43 7.62 -10.49 -14.08
N ASP A 44 6.70 -11.24 -14.66
CA ASP A 44 5.29 -10.83 -14.79
C ASP A 44 4.46 -11.17 -13.54
N LEU A 45 5.01 -11.99 -12.63
CA LEU A 45 4.34 -12.48 -11.42
C LEU A 45 2.99 -13.13 -11.74
N ILE A 46 2.91 -13.83 -12.87
CA ILE A 46 1.74 -14.60 -13.29
C ILE A 46 2.04 -16.06 -12.93
N PRO A 47 1.25 -16.69 -12.04
CA PRO A 47 1.44 -18.10 -11.72
C PRO A 47 1.46 -18.97 -12.99
N SER A 48 2.34 -19.96 -13.03
CA SER A 48 2.27 -21.05 -14.01
C SER A 48 1.07 -21.96 -13.72
N PRO A 49 0.59 -22.77 -14.70
CA PRO A 49 -0.52 -23.68 -14.48
C PRO A 49 -0.32 -24.64 -13.29
N GLU A 50 0.90 -25.07 -13.03
CA GLU A 50 1.25 -25.89 -11.88
C GLU A 50 1.16 -25.11 -10.56
N GLU A 51 1.61 -23.85 -10.54
CA GLU A 51 1.48 -22.96 -9.37
C GLU A 51 0.02 -22.56 -9.12
N GLU A 52 -0.84 -22.51 -10.14
CA GLU A 52 -2.28 -22.27 -9.96
C GLU A 52 -2.99 -23.41 -9.23
N MET A 53 -2.37 -24.59 -9.12
CA MET A 53 -2.88 -25.70 -8.31
C MET A 53 -2.45 -25.63 -6.84
N ASP A 54 -1.60 -24.67 -6.48
CA ASP A 54 -1.04 -24.48 -5.15
C ASP A 54 -1.46 -23.10 -4.60
N GLU A 55 -2.38 -23.11 -3.63
CA GLU A 55 -2.94 -21.88 -3.04
C GLU A 55 -1.86 -20.99 -2.41
N GLU A 56 -0.83 -21.57 -1.78
CA GLU A 56 0.26 -20.80 -1.17
C GLU A 56 1.09 -20.07 -2.24
N MET A 57 1.29 -20.72 -3.39
CA MET A 57 1.99 -20.11 -4.52
C MET A 57 1.17 -19.04 -5.23
N ILE A 58 -0.16 -19.18 -5.28
CA ILE A 58 -1.06 -18.12 -5.74
C ILE A 58 -0.92 -16.91 -4.81
N ASP A 59 -1.04 -17.11 -3.50
CA ASP A 59 -0.96 -16.03 -2.51
C ASP A 59 0.39 -15.31 -2.57
N LEU A 60 1.49 -16.06 -2.68
CA LEU A 60 2.83 -15.47 -2.81
C LEU A 60 2.98 -14.63 -4.10
N ASN A 61 2.41 -15.07 -5.22
CA ASN A 61 2.41 -14.29 -6.46
C ASN A 61 1.56 -13.01 -6.35
N VAL A 62 0.40 -13.09 -5.68
CA VAL A 62 -0.46 -11.93 -5.40
C VAL A 62 0.26 -10.93 -4.49
N GLU A 63 0.85 -11.40 -3.39
CA GLU A 63 1.61 -10.58 -2.44
C GLU A 63 2.78 -9.88 -3.15
N ALA A 64 3.56 -10.62 -3.95
CA ALA A 64 4.66 -10.05 -4.72
C ALA A 64 4.15 -8.96 -5.67
N ARG A 65 3.03 -9.20 -6.35
CA ARG A 65 2.47 -8.26 -7.32
C ARG A 65 2.05 -6.96 -6.65
N VAL A 66 1.31 -7.06 -5.54
CA VAL A 66 0.89 -5.89 -4.75
C VAL A 66 2.11 -5.14 -4.24
N THR A 67 3.11 -5.86 -3.70
CA THR A 67 4.33 -5.26 -3.16
C THR A 67 5.08 -4.42 -4.20
N TYR A 68 5.33 -4.96 -5.40
CA TYR A 68 6.01 -4.20 -6.46
C TYR A 68 5.17 -3.05 -7.00
N GLN A 69 3.84 -3.19 -7.09
CA GLN A 69 2.95 -2.10 -7.48
C GLN A 69 2.99 -0.94 -6.47
N VAL A 70 2.98 -1.25 -5.17
CA VAL A 70 3.12 -0.26 -4.11
C VAL A 70 4.48 0.43 -4.21
N ARG A 71 5.58 -0.32 -4.36
CA ARG A 71 6.93 0.26 -4.51
C ARG A 71 7.07 1.18 -5.71
N GLU A 72 6.38 0.90 -6.81
CA GLU A 72 6.41 1.76 -7.99
C GLU A 72 5.58 3.05 -7.78
N ARG A 73 4.42 2.94 -7.14
CA ARG A 73 3.44 4.03 -7.04
C ARG A 73 3.68 4.94 -5.83
N PHE A 74 4.12 4.38 -4.72
CA PHE A 74 4.24 5.10 -3.45
C PHE A 74 5.23 6.27 -3.50
N PRO A 75 6.41 6.19 -4.15
CA PRO A 75 7.30 7.35 -4.26
C PRO A 75 6.64 8.54 -4.97
N LYS A 76 5.80 8.28 -5.99
CA LYS A 76 5.03 9.31 -6.71
C LYS A 76 3.97 9.92 -5.79
N PHE A 77 3.25 9.09 -5.04
CA PHE A 77 2.29 9.54 -4.03
C PHE A 77 2.97 10.39 -2.94
N GLN A 78 4.10 9.94 -2.41
CA GLN A 78 4.87 10.64 -1.40
C GLN A 78 5.37 12.02 -1.91
N ALA A 79 5.86 12.08 -3.16
CA ALA A 79 6.24 13.35 -3.78
C ALA A 79 5.05 14.30 -3.94
N TRP A 80 3.87 13.79 -4.30
CA TRP A 80 2.64 14.56 -4.36
C TRP A 80 2.22 15.08 -2.98
N VAL A 81 2.24 14.24 -1.94
CA VAL A 81 1.96 14.64 -0.54
C VAL A 81 2.90 15.75 -0.09
N ARG A 82 4.22 15.63 -0.33
CA ARG A 82 5.20 16.68 -0.01
C ARG A 82 4.87 18.00 -0.71
N SER A 83 4.53 17.95 -2.00
CA SER A 83 4.16 19.13 -2.79
C SER A 83 2.90 19.80 -2.25
N GLU A 84 1.83 19.05 -1.99
CA GLU A 84 0.57 19.60 -1.47
C GLU A 84 0.76 20.19 -0.08
N TYR A 85 1.47 19.48 0.79
CA TYR A 85 1.75 19.94 2.15
C TYR A 85 2.59 21.22 2.15
N LEU A 86 3.62 21.32 1.31
CA LEU A 86 4.44 22.54 1.20
C LEU A 86 3.62 23.75 0.72
N LYS A 87 2.65 23.54 -0.17
CA LYS A 87 1.83 24.61 -0.74
C LYS A 87 0.73 25.10 0.21
N LYS A 88 0.10 24.19 0.94
CA LYS A 88 -1.16 24.46 1.68
C LYS A 88 -1.04 24.31 3.20
N GLY A 89 -0.03 23.59 3.68
CA GLY A 89 0.08 23.14 5.08
C GLY A 89 -0.85 21.96 5.43
N TYR A 90 -1.54 21.39 4.43
CA TYR A 90 -2.42 20.23 4.59
C TYR A 90 -2.55 19.49 3.25
N VAL A 91 -3.08 18.27 3.29
CA VAL A 91 -3.33 17.43 2.10
C VAL A 91 -4.79 17.00 2.09
N GLU A 92 -5.46 17.19 0.95
CA GLU A 92 -6.84 16.74 0.71
C GLU A 92 -6.82 15.51 -0.19
N VAL A 93 -7.49 14.46 0.25
CA VAL A 93 -7.65 13.18 -0.44
C VAL A 93 -9.13 12.86 -0.63
N ASP A 94 -9.45 11.88 -1.46
CA ASP A 94 -10.80 11.33 -1.51
C ASP A 94 -11.13 10.61 -0.19
N ASN A 95 -12.40 10.65 0.21
CA ASN A 95 -12.85 10.04 1.47
C ASN A 95 -12.67 8.52 1.49
N ASP A 96 -12.65 7.85 0.34
CA ASP A 96 -12.33 6.41 0.24
C ASP A 96 -10.93 6.12 0.77
N ILE A 97 -9.94 6.96 0.45
CA ILE A 97 -8.58 6.87 0.99
C ILE A 97 -8.58 7.04 2.52
N LEU A 98 -9.44 7.90 3.07
CA LEU A 98 -9.55 8.07 4.52
C LEU A 98 -10.12 6.83 5.20
N VAL A 99 -11.15 6.21 4.59
CA VAL A 99 -11.73 4.96 5.09
C VAL A 99 -10.69 3.84 5.04
N GLU A 100 -9.97 3.68 3.92
CA GLU A 100 -8.90 2.67 3.79
C GLU A 100 -7.78 2.87 4.82
N LEU A 101 -7.45 4.12 5.16
CA LEU A 101 -6.48 4.42 6.21
C LEU A 101 -6.98 4.05 7.61
N GLU A 102 -8.26 4.25 7.91
CA GLU A 102 -8.87 3.83 9.17
C GLU A 102 -8.89 2.30 9.27
N ASP A 103 -9.29 1.60 8.21
CA ASP A 103 -9.28 0.13 8.14
C ASP A 103 -7.86 -0.43 8.32
N THR A 104 -6.87 0.18 7.67
CA THR A 104 -5.46 -0.21 7.82
C THR A 104 -4.98 -0.05 9.26
N LYS A 105 -5.33 1.06 9.92
CA LYS A 105 -4.96 1.29 11.34
C LYS A 105 -5.63 0.29 12.27
N ALA A 106 -6.91 0.01 12.06
CA ALA A 106 -7.62 -1.00 12.85
C ALA A 106 -6.98 -2.39 12.71
N TRP A 107 -6.57 -2.76 11.49
CA TRP A 107 -5.87 -4.01 11.25
C TRP A 107 -4.47 -4.03 11.88
N GLU A 108 -3.71 -2.94 11.80
CA GLU A 108 -2.40 -2.81 12.48
C GLU A 108 -2.55 -2.95 14.01
N GLU A 109 -3.60 -2.35 14.60
CA GLU A 109 -3.90 -2.45 16.03
C GLU A 109 -4.30 -3.88 16.44
N GLU A 110 -5.14 -4.55 15.65
CA GLU A 110 -5.52 -5.94 15.88
C GLU A 110 -4.32 -6.89 15.78
N LEU A 111 -3.49 -6.72 14.74
CA LEU A 111 -2.27 -7.50 14.56
C LEU A 111 -1.31 -7.33 15.74
N GLN A 112 -1.14 -6.09 16.21
CA GLN A 112 -0.29 -5.81 17.38
C GLN A 112 -0.86 -6.46 18.64
N ALA A 113 -2.18 -6.43 18.84
CA ALA A 113 -2.83 -7.07 19.98
C ALA A 113 -2.68 -8.60 19.95
N ASP A 114 -2.74 -9.21 18.77
CA ASP A 114 -2.54 -10.65 18.61
C ASP A 114 -1.08 -11.06 18.84
N LEU A 115 -0.11 -10.26 18.38
CA LEU A 115 1.31 -10.44 18.69
C LEU A 115 1.57 -10.33 20.20
N ASP A 116 1.02 -9.31 20.85
CA ASP A 116 1.16 -9.10 22.30
C ASP A 116 0.50 -10.23 23.11
N ALA A 117 -0.57 -10.81 22.58
CA ALA A 117 -1.26 -11.96 23.17
C ALA A 117 -0.64 -13.32 22.80
N GLY A 118 0.36 -13.36 21.91
CA GLY A 118 0.99 -14.59 21.41
C GLY A 118 0.05 -15.51 20.63
N ARG A 119 -0.94 -14.95 19.92
CA ARG A 119 -1.88 -15.70 19.07
C ARG A 119 -1.33 -16.02 17.69
N ILE A 120 -0.27 -15.32 17.29
CA ILE A 120 0.48 -15.48 16.05
C ILE A 120 1.98 -15.39 16.33
#